data_AF-A0A9E1LMV1-F1
#
_entry.id   AF-A0A9E1LMV1-F1
#
_cell.length_a   1.000
_cell.length_b   1.000
_cell.length_c   1.000
_cell.angle_alpha   90.00
_cell.angle_beta   90.00
_cell.angle_gamma   90.00
#
_symmetry.space_group_name_H-M   'P 1'
#
loop_
_entity.id
_entity.type
_entity.pdbx_description
1 polymer ?
#
loop_
_entity_poly.entity_id
_entity_poly.type
_entity_poly.pdbx_seq_one_letter_code
_entity_poly.pdbx_strand_id
1 'polypeptide(L)'
;MSDHVETHYCLVAQHLAGFPVRLQAELLGLLHSHTEIFTATDLDLNRELQILLENLRQQYQRGDWRPQVEKTLSVTEHCAATIVSISSPNYPAQLKQIGGAPPLLYIRGNIDSFHLPQIAMVGSRRMTRDGEANARQWAKNLANAGFTITSGLALGIDGAA
;
A
#
# COMPACT_ATOMS: atom_id res chain seq x y z
N MET A 1 4.57 -18.47 0.80
CA MET A 1 4.58 -18.56 -0.68
C MET A 1 3.45 -17.76 -1.34
N SER A 2 2.27 -17.57 -0.71
CA SER A 2 1.15 -16.80 -1.29
C SER A 2 1.42 -15.31 -1.47
N ASP A 3 2.11 -14.66 -0.51
CA ASP A 3 2.26 -13.19 -0.52
C ASP A 3 3.06 -12.66 -1.70
N HIS A 4 4.07 -13.40 -2.18
CA HIS A 4 4.84 -13.00 -3.36
C HIS A 4 4.02 -13.06 -4.65
N VAL A 5 3.15 -14.07 -4.78
CA VAL A 5 2.25 -14.22 -5.93
C VAL A 5 1.19 -13.11 -5.92
N GLU A 6 0.60 -12.85 -4.76
CA GLU A 6 -0.37 -11.76 -4.61
C GLU A 6 0.26 -10.40 -4.92
N THR A 7 1.46 -10.15 -4.40
CA THR A 7 2.23 -8.92 -4.67
C THR A 7 2.54 -8.77 -6.15
N HIS A 8 2.92 -9.86 -6.83
CA HIS A 8 3.15 -9.86 -8.26
C HIS A 8 1.90 -9.43 -9.04
N TYR A 9 0.75 -10.04 -8.80
CA TYR A 9 -0.49 -9.69 -9.48
C TYR A 9 -0.97 -8.27 -9.16
N CYS A 10 -0.76 -7.81 -7.92
CA CYS A 10 -1.07 -6.44 -7.55
C CYS A 10 -0.17 -5.41 -8.27
N LEU A 11 1.13 -5.71 -8.45
CA LEU A 11 2.06 -4.91 -9.25
C LEU A 11 1.64 -4.86 -10.72
N VAL A 12 1.32 -6.02 -11.31
CA VAL A 12 0.82 -6.13 -12.68
C VAL A 12 -0.42 -5.26 -12.87
N ALA A 13 -1.39 -5.35 -11.94
CA ALA A 13 -2.64 -4.60 -12.01
C ALA A 13 -2.45 -3.08 -12.11
N GLN A 14 -1.37 -2.53 -11.55
CA GLN A 14 -1.06 -1.10 -11.65
C GLN A 14 -0.67 -0.65 -13.06
N HIS A 15 -0.37 -1.58 -13.96
CA HIS A 15 0.10 -1.32 -15.31
C HIS A 15 -0.88 -1.77 -16.41
N LEU A 16 -2.03 -2.35 -16.04
CA LEU A 16 -3.04 -2.77 -17.02
C LEU A 16 -3.95 -1.60 -17.43
N ALA A 17 -4.20 -1.50 -18.73
CA ALA A 17 -5.07 -0.46 -19.27
C ALA A 17 -6.53 -0.73 -18.87
N GLY A 18 -7.23 0.32 -18.47
CA GLY A 18 -8.64 0.22 -18.03
C GLY A 18 -8.82 -0.41 -16.65
N PHE A 19 -7.75 -0.55 -15.85
CA PHE A 19 -7.83 -1.14 -14.51
C PHE A 19 -7.45 -0.17 -13.36
N PRO A 20 -8.20 0.94 -13.18
CA PRO A 20 -7.91 1.92 -12.15
C PRO A 20 -8.09 1.36 -10.73
N VAL A 21 -7.45 1.98 -9.73
CA VAL A 21 -7.49 1.56 -8.32
C VAL A 21 -8.91 1.40 -7.77
N ARG A 22 -9.87 2.25 -8.18
CA ARG A 22 -11.27 2.12 -7.76
C ARG A 22 -11.88 0.78 -8.23
N LEU A 23 -11.63 0.39 -9.47
CA LEU A 23 -12.12 -0.87 -10.03
C LEU A 23 -11.40 -2.06 -9.41
N GLN A 24 -10.11 -1.92 -9.09
CA GLN A 24 -9.38 -2.92 -8.30
C GLN A 24 -10.05 -3.13 -6.94
N ALA A 25 -10.36 -2.05 -6.21
CA ALA A 25 -11.03 -2.14 -4.91
C ALA A 25 -12.42 -2.80 -4.99
N GLU A 26 -13.20 -2.50 -6.04
CA GLU A 26 -14.49 -3.14 -6.32
C GLU A 26 -14.33 -4.65 -6.55
N LEU A 27 -13.40 -5.05 -7.42
CA LEU A 27 -13.14 -6.47 -7.69
C LEU A 27 -12.59 -7.20 -6.45
N LEU A 28 -11.75 -6.56 -5.65
CA LEU A 28 -11.26 -7.15 -4.39
C LEU A 28 -12.37 -7.34 -3.35
N GLY A 29 -13.43 -6.52 -3.40
CA GLY A 29 -14.63 -6.74 -2.59
C GLY A 29 -15.40 -8.01 -2.97
N LEU A 30 -15.23 -8.48 -4.21
CA LEU A 30 -15.86 -9.71 -4.73
C LEU A 30 -14.93 -10.92 -4.67
N LEU A 31 -13.64 -10.72 -4.99
CA LEU A 31 -12.64 -11.77 -5.25
C LEU A 31 -11.49 -11.80 -4.23
N HIS A 32 -11.56 -11.03 -3.14
CA HIS A 32 -10.67 -11.02 -1.97
C HIS A 32 -9.16 -10.78 -2.20
N SER A 33 -8.63 -10.99 -3.41
CA SER A 33 -7.21 -10.95 -3.77
C SER A 33 -7.02 -10.68 -5.27
N HIS A 34 -5.86 -10.13 -5.65
CA HIS A 34 -5.49 -9.99 -7.06
C HIS A 34 -5.19 -11.34 -7.69
N THR A 35 -4.68 -12.29 -6.92
CA THR A 35 -4.44 -13.66 -7.39
C THR A 35 -5.71 -14.27 -7.97
N GLU A 36 -6.86 -14.14 -7.29
CA GLU A 36 -8.15 -14.62 -7.81
C GLU A 36 -8.59 -13.91 -9.09
N ILE A 37 -8.37 -12.59 -9.19
CA ILE A 37 -8.67 -11.81 -10.40
C ILE A 37 -8.02 -12.45 -11.64
N PHE A 38 -6.78 -12.93 -11.53
CA PHE A 38 -6.04 -13.49 -12.67
C PHE A 38 -6.14 -15.02 -12.80
N THR A 39 -6.47 -15.74 -11.73
CA THR A 39 -6.36 -17.21 -11.71
C THR A 39 -7.67 -17.95 -11.47
N ALA A 40 -8.68 -17.32 -10.86
CA ALA A 40 -9.93 -18.00 -10.53
C ALA A 40 -10.71 -18.42 -11.79
N THR A 41 -11.26 -19.62 -11.78
CA THR A 41 -12.16 -20.15 -12.82
C THR A 41 -13.58 -20.19 -12.28
N ASP A 42 -14.57 -20.29 -13.19
CA ASP A 42 -15.97 -20.57 -12.83
C ASP A 42 -16.61 -19.57 -11.85
N LEU A 43 -16.29 -18.28 -12.03
CA LEU A 43 -16.84 -17.20 -11.22
C LEU A 43 -18.28 -16.89 -11.62
N ASP A 44 -19.20 -16.89 -10.64
CA ASP A 44 -20.58 -16.44 -10.82
C ASP A 44 -20.64 -14.89 -10.82
N LEU A 45 -20.19 -14.31 -11.93
CA LEU A 45 -20.17 -12.87 -12.15
C LEU A 45 -21.11 -12.49 -13.30
N ASN A 46 -21.58 -11.24 -13.28
CA ASN A 46 -22.34 -10.70 -14.41
C ASN A 46 -21.48 -10.66 -15.70
N ARG A 47 -22.16 -10.58 -16.85
CA ARG A 47 -21.50 -10.63 -18.17
C ARG A 47 -20.46 -9.51 -18.37
N GLU A 48 -20.70 -8.32 -17.83
CA GLU A 48 -19.78 -7.18 -17.98
C GLU A 48 -18.46 -7.43 -17.25
N LEU A 49 -18.52 -7.92 -16.01
CA LEU A 49 -17.33 -8.28 -15.22
C LEU A 49 -16.57 -9.46 -15.83
N GLN A 50 -17.27 -10.45 -16.39
CA GLN A 50 -16.62 -11.56 -17.10
C GLN A 50 -15.80 -11.05 -18.31
N ILE A 51 -16.36 -10.15 -19.12
CA ILE A 51 -15.66 -9.56 -20.27
C ILE A 51 -14.46 -8.73 -19.81
N LEU A 52 -14.63 -7.95 -18.73
CA LEU A 52 -13.54 -7.18 -18.13
C LEU A 52 -12.39 -8.08 -17.67
N LEU A 53 -12.67 -9.12 -16.88
CA LEU A 53 -11.66 -10.04 -16.37
C LEU A 53 -10.91 -10.75 -17.50
N GLU A 54 -11.63 -11.19 -18.54
CA GLU A 54 -11.01 -11.79 -19.72
C GLU A 54 -10.05 -10.83 -20.42
N ASN A 55 -10.46 -9.56 -20.60
CA ASN A 55 -9.57 -8.53 -21.16
C ASN A 55 -8.31 -8.32 -20.30
N LEU A 56 -8.45 -8.20 -18.98
CA LEU A 56 -7.32 -8.04 -18.07
C LEU A 56 -6.36 -9.24 -18.11
N ARG A 57 -6.90 -10.46 -18.16
CA ARG A 57 -6.12 -11.70 -18.28
C ARG A 57 -5.39 -11.78 -19.63
N GLN A 58 -6.02 -11.37 -20.72
CA GLN A 58 -5.36 -11.27 -22.03
C GLN A 58 -4.22 -10.24 -22.02
N GLN A 59 -4.42 -9.07 -21.40
CA GLN A 59 -3.33 -8.08 -21.23
C GLN A 59 -2.19 -8.64 -20.38
N TYR A 60 -2.50 -9.38 -19.30
CA TYR A 60 -1.48 -10.07 -18.51
C TYR A 60 -0.66 -11.06 -19.34
N GLN A 61 -1.32 -11.88 -20.17
CA GLN A 61 -0.67 -12.86 -21.05
C GLN A 61 0.23 -12.22 -22.11
N ARG A 62 -0.16 -11.06 -22.66
CA ARG A 62 0.66 -10.30 -23.61
C ARG A 62 1.99 -9.85 -23.01
N GLY A 63 2.01 -9.53 -21.71
CA GLY A 63 3.24 -9.25 -20.99
C GLY A 63 3.79 -7.82 -21.14
N ASP A 64 3.03 -6.89 -21.72
CA ASP A 64 3.46 -5.49 -21.93
C ASP A 64 3.82 -4.76 -20.63
N TRP A 65 3.33 -5.24 -19.49
CA TRP A 65 3.61 -4.74 -18.14
C TRP A 65 5.01 -5.11 -17.60
N ARG A 66 5.67 -6.13 -18.18
CA ARG A 66 6.90 -6.73 -17.63
C ARG A 66 8.02 -5.72 -17.40
N PRO A 67 8.37 -4.83 -18.35
CA PRO A 67 9.49 -3.91 -18.17
C PRO A 67 9.30 -2.97 -16.96
N GLN A 68 8.06 -2.50 -16.73
CA GLN A 68 7.74 -1.61 -15.62
C GLN A 68 7.75 -2.35 -14.28
N VAL A 69 7.22 -3.58 -14.22
CA VAL A 69 7.24 -4.39 -13.00
C VAL A 69 8.66 -4.81 -12.63
N GLU A 70 9.47 -5.27 -13.59
CA GLU A 70 10.87 -5.64 -13.38
C GLU A 70 11.69 -4.44 -12.89
N LYS A 71 11.49 -3.26 -13.49
CA LYS A 71 12.11 -2.02 -13.01
C LYS A 71 11.72 -1.70 -11.57
N THR A 72 10.44 -1.81 -11.23
CA THR A 72 9.93 -1.55 -9.87
C THR A 72 10.53 -2.51 -8.86
N LEU A 73 10.58 -3.82 -9.18
CA LEU A 73 11.21 -4.83 -8.32
C LEU A 73 12.69 -4.54 -8.13
N SER A 74 13.41 -4.23 -9.21
CA SER A 74 14.83 -3.88 -9.15
C SER A 74 15.07 -2.66 -8.25
N VAL A 75 14.35 -1.55 -8.43
CA VAL A 75 14.49 -0.35 -7.58
C VAL A 75 14.17 -0.67 -6.12
N THR A 76 13.12 -1.46 -5.88
CA THR A 76 12.71 -1.83 -4.52
C THR A 76 13.80 -2.63 -3.80
N GLU A 77 14.41 -3.58 -4.49
CA GLU A 77 15.53 -4.37 -3.99
C GLU A 77 16.75 -3.47 -3.69
N HIS A 78 17.12 -2.57 -4.61
CA HIS A 78 18.22 -1.61 -4.40
C HIS A 78 17.99 -0.68 -3.21
N CYS A 79 16.73 -0.34 -2.90
CA CYS A 79 16.37 0.47 -1.74
C CYS A 79 16.26 -0.33 -0.43
N ALA A 80 16.49 -1.65 -0.46
CA ALA A 80 16.24 -2.57 0.66
C ALA A 80 14.83 -2.42 1.24
N ALA A 81 13.84 -2.26 0.35
CA ALA A 81 12.44 -2.13 0.71
C ALA A 81 11.67 -3.43 0.46
N THR A 82 10.58 -3.61 1.19
CA THR A 82 9.62 -4.70 1.02
C THR A 82 8.32 -4.15 0.46
N ILE A 83 7.67 -4.91 -0.42
CA ILE A 83 6.35 -4.55 -0.99
C ILE A 83 5.28 -5.31 -0.22
N VAL A 84 4.22 -4.60 0.17
CA VAL A 84 3.05 -5.17 0.85
C VAL A 84 1.80 -4.79 0.08
N SER A 85 1.05 -5.78 -0.37
CA SER A 85 -0.23 -5.58 -1.05
C SER A 85 -1.37 -5.32 -0.06
N ILE A 86 -2.42 -4.64 -0.51
CA ILE A 86 -3.64 -4.38 0.28
C ILE A 86 -4.35 -5.65 0.80
N SER A 87 -4.11 -6.78 0.15
CA SER A 87 -4.63 -8.10 0.56
C SER A 87 -3.76 -8.79 1.60
N SER A 88 -2.51 -8.34 1.81
CA SER A 88 -1.60 -8.95 2.77
C SER A 88 -2.07 -8.74 4.22
N PRO A 89 -1.89 -9.73 5.11
CA PRO A 89 -2.17 -9.56 6.54
C PRO A 89 -1.28 -8.49 7.21
N ASN A 90 -0.14 -8.16 6.61
CA ASN A 90 0.78 -7.14 7.14
C ASN A 90 0.40 -5.72 6.68
N TYR A 91 -0.66 -5.56 5.89
CA TYR A 91 -1.14 -4.23 5.50
C TYR A 91 -1.84 -3.56 6.70
N PRO A 92 -1.58 -2.27 7.00
CA PRO A 92 -2.18 -1.60 8.15
C PRO A 92 -3.71 -1.56 8.06
N ALA A 93 -4.39 -2.19 9.03
CA ALA A 93 -5.84 -2.35 9.00
C ALA A 93 -6.60 -1.01 8.96
N GLN A 94 -6.13 0.00 9.71
CA GLN A 94 -6.72 1.34 9.70
C GLN A 94 -6.56 2.04 8.35
N LEU A 95 -5.39 1.87 7.69
CA LEU A 95 -5.16 2.44 6.37
C LEU A 95 -6.05 1.80 5.31
N LYS A 96 -6.33 0.49 5.43
CA LYS A 96 -7.20 -0.24 4.51
C LYS A 96 -8.66 0.28 4.50
N GLN A 97 -9.08 0.95 5.56
CA GLN A 97 -10.45 1.45 5.71
C GLN A 97 -10.73 2.77 4.96
N ILE A 98 -9.71 3.48 4.48
CA ILE A 98 -9.91 4.75 3.78
C ILE A 98 -10.36 4.53 2.32
N GLY A 99 -11.21 5.42 1.78
CA GLY A 99 -11.76 5.30 0.41
C GLY A 99 -10.75 5.41 -0.75
N GLY A 100 -9.47 5.54 -0.45
CA GLY A 100 -8.36 5.60 -1.42
C GLY A 100 -7.13 4.86 -0.90
N ALA A 101 -7.33 3.77 -0.15
CA ALA A 101 -6.24 2.96 0.38
C ALA A 101 -5.32 2.52 -0.77
N PRO A 102 -4.00 2.78 -0.69
CA PRO A 102 -3.08 2.43 -1.76
C PRO A 102 -3.01 0.90 -1.92
N PRO A 103 -3.05 0.37 -3.16
CA PRO A 103 -3.03 -1.08 -3.39
C PRO A 103 -1.70 -1.73 -2.98
N LEU A 104 -0.61 -0.95 -2.98
CA LEU A 104 0.74 -1.38 -2.61
C LEU A 104 1.39 -0.37 -1.66
N LEU A 105 2.09 -0.87 -0.66
CA LEU A 105 3.01 -0.11 0.19
C LEU A 105 4.44 -0.58 -0.05
N TYR A 106 5.37 0.37 -0.11
CA TYR A 106 6.81 0.11 -0.14
C TYR A 106 7.39 0.51 1.21
N ILE A 107 7.96 -0.45 1.92
CA ILE A 107 8.33 -0.31 3.33
C ILE A 107 9.82 -0.55 3.46
N ARG A 108 10.51 0.40 4.10
CA ARG A 108 11.90 0.23 4.52
C ARG A 108 11.98 0.35 6.04
N GLY A 109 12.42 -0.72 6.70
CA GLY A 109 12.48 -0.80 8.16
C GLY A 109 11.60 -1.91 8.72
N ASN A 110 11.18 -1.78 9.98
CA ASN A 110 10.40 -2.80 10.67
C ASN A 110 8.90 -2.69 10.38
N ILE A 111 8.35 -3.69 9.70
CA ILE A 111 6.92 -3.80 9.36
C ILE A 111 6.01 -3.93 10.59
N ASP A 112 6.52 -4.50 11.69
CA ASP A 112 5.74 -4.73 12.90
C ASP A 112 5.24 -3.42 13.53
N SER A 113 5.90 -2.30 13.21
CA SER A 113 5.51 -0.95 13.64
C SER A 113 4.08 -0.57 13.20
N PHE A 114 3.55 -1.21 12.15
CA PHE A 114 2.19 -0.99 11.66
C PHE A 114 1.11 -1.62 12.53
N HIS A 115 1.48 -2.56 13.40
CA HIS A 115 0.55 -3.23 14.31
C HIS A 115 0.51 -2.58 15.70
N LEU A 116 1.39 -1.61 15.96
CA LEU A 116 1.40 -0.84 17.19
C LEU A 116 0.33 0.27 17.16
N PRO A 117 -0.22 0.70 18.31
CA PRO A 117 -1.09 1.86 18.39
C PRO A 117 -0.37 3.11 17.84
N GLN A 118 -0.97 3.80 16.87
CA GLN A 118 -0.32 4.92 16.17
C GLN A 118 -0.98 6.26 16.49
N ILE A 119 -0.17 7.32 16.57
CA ILE A 119 -0.63 8.70 16.66
C ILE A 119 0.04 9.50 15.55
N ALA A 120 -0.77 10.15 14.72
CA ALA A 120 -0.27 11.07 13.71
C ALA A 120 0.15 12.39 14.35
N MET A 121 1.38 12.83 14.11
CA MET A 121 1.86 14.16 14.50
C MET A 121 2.19 14.97 13.24
N VAL A 122 1.47 16.07 13.05
CA VAL A 122 1.60 16.97 11.90
C VAL A 122 1.61 18.42 12.37
N GLY A 123 2.25 19.31 11.61
CA GLY A 123 2.17 20.73 11.91
C GLY A 123 2.88 21.64 10.91
N SER A 124 3.16 22.88 11.35
CA SER A 124 3.76 23.90 10.48
C SER A 124 5.14 23.50 9.97
N ARG A 125 5.40 23.75 8.68
CA ARG A 125 6.74 23.65 8.08
C ARG A 125 7.71 24.73 8.55
N ARG A 126 7.18 25.80 9.16
CA ARG A 126 7.92 26.89 9.79
C ARG A 126 7.44 27.00 11.23
N MET A 127 8.08 26.28 12.12
CA MET A 127 7.74 26.26 13.55
C MET A 127 8.53 27.30 14.33
N THR A 128 7.97 27.75 15.45
CA THR A 128 8.70 28.50 16.47
C THR A 128 9.59 27.56 17.29
N ARG A 129 10.53 28.11 18.07
CA ARG A 129 11.35 27.31 19.01
C ARG A 129 10.50 26.55 20.02
N ASP A 130 9.47 27.19 20.56
CA ASP A 130 8.56 26.54 21.51
C ASP A 130 7.73 25.45 20.82
N GLY A 131 7.33 25.66 19.56
CA GLY A 131 6.66 24.64 18.74
C GLY A 131 7.53 23.40 18.52
N GLU A 132 8.81 23.59 18.23
CA GLU A 132 9.78 22.49 18.12
C GLU A 132 9.94 21.73 19.44
N ALA A 133 10.15 22.45 20.54
CA ALA A 133 10.34 21.86 21.87
C ALA A 133 9.11 21.04 22.28
N ASN A 134 7.91 21.59 22.04
CA ASN A 134 6.65 20.90 22.31
C ASN A 134 6.52 19.63 21.46
N ALA A 135 6.76 19.70 20.14
CA ALA A 135 6.67 18.54 19.26
C ALA A 135 7.59 17.40 19.72
N ARG A 136 8.87 17.70 20.00
CA ARG A 136 9.84 16.73 20.53
C ARG A 136 9.39 16.12 21.86
N GLN A 137 8.91 16.96 22.78
CA GLN A 137 8.49 16.50 24.10
C GLN A 137 7.26 15.59 24.02
N TRP A 138 6.26 15.96 23.22
CA TRP A 138 5.05 15.16 23.03
C TRP A 138 5.36 13.83 22.34
N ALA A 139 6.13 13.85 21.25
CA ALA A 139 6.50 12.63 20.54
C ALA A 139 7.25 11.65 21.46
N LYS A 140 8.23 12.14 22.21
CA LYS A 140 8.97 11.33 23.20
C LYS A 140 8.05 10.75 24.28
N ASN A 141 7.17 11.56 24.85
CA ASN A 141 6.27 11.11 25.92
C ASN A 141 5.27 10.05 25.43
N LEU A 142 4.71 10.24 24.23
CA LEU A 142 3.80 9.29 23.60
C LEU A 142 4.51 7.99 23.21
N ALA A 143 5.72 8.08 22.66
CA ALA A 143 6.54 6.90 22.36
C ALA A 143 6.87 6.08 23.62
N ASN A 144 7.27 6.76 24.70
CA ASN A 144 7.50 6.11 26.00
C ASN A 144 6.23 5.48 26.60
N ALA A 145 5.05 5.96 26.21
CA ALA A 145 3.77 5.39 26.60
C ALA A 145 3.32 4.21 25.69
N GLY A 146 4.13 3.83 24.70
CA GLY A 146 3.88 2.69 23.82
C GLY A 146 3.19 3.03 22.49
N PHE A 147 3.05 4.32 22.14
CA PHE A 147 2.51 4.72 20.84
C PHE A 147 3.62 4.84 19.79
N THR A 148 3.33 4.44 18.56
CA THR A 148 4.15 4.77 17.40
C THR A 148 3.74 6.14 16.86
N ILE A 149 4.71 7.04 16.67
CA ILE A 149 4.48 8.34 16.04
C ILE A 149 4.58 8.20 14.52
N THR A 150 3.53 8.56 13.81
CA THR A 150 3.48 8.57 12.34
C THR A 150 3.48 10.02 11.86
N SER A 151 4.41 10.38 10.97
CA SER A 151 4.53 11.75 10.43
C SER A 151 4.97 11.75 8.96
N GLY A 152 4.96 12.93 8.32
CA GLY A 152 5.22 13.10 6.88
C GLY A 152 6.68 13.35 6.51
N LEU A 153 7.61 13.33 7.48
CA LEU A 153 9.03 13.69 7.30
C LEU A 153 9.28 15.09 6.71
N ALA A 154 8.30 15.98 6.80
CA ALA A 154 8.47 17.36 6.35
C ALA A 154 9.40 18.14 7.30
N LEU A 155 9.96 19.26 6.81
CA LEU A 155 10.60 20.24 7.69
C LEU A 155 9.59 20.77 8.71
N GLY A 156 10.07 21.23 9.88
CA GLY A 156 9.21 21.79 10.92
C GLY A 156 8.74 20.71 11.90
N ILE A 157 7.45 20.74 12.25
CA ILE A 157 6.88 19.88 13.30
C ILE A 157 7.07 18.40 12.98
N ASP A 158 6.86 17.98 11.73
CA ASP A 158 7.03 16.59 11.31
C ASP A 158 8.45 16.05 11.50
N GLY A 159 9.47 16.90 11.32
CA GLY A 159 10.87 16.53 11.55
C GLY A 159 11.32 16.66 13.01
N ALA A 160 10.50 17.31 13.85
CA ALA A 160 10.74 17.43 15.29
C ALA A 160 10.04 16.33 16.10
N ALA A 161 8.95 15.77 15.57
CA ALA A 161 8.26 14.59 16.08
C ALA A 161 9.14 13.34 15.93
#